data_AF-A0A968MYZ7-F1
#
_entry.id   AF-A0A968MYZ7-F1
#
_cell.length_a   1.000
_cell.length_b   1.000
_cell.length_c   1.000
_cell.angle_alpha   90.00
_cell.angle_beta   90.00
_cell.angle_gamma   90.00
#
_symmetry.space_group_name_H-M   'P 1'
#
loop_
_entity.id
_entity.type
_entity.pdbx_description
1 polymer ?
#
loop_
_entity_poly.entity_id
_entity_poly.type
_entity_poly.pdbx_seq_one_letter_code
_entity_poly.pdbx_strand_id
1 'polypeptide(L)'
;MNLEFNCIGTTLVGFGFGKTGRERAGLEITEKIQRFSSLGKNAIDFQEGDFTWTLTLIIPLSAFFRHQISDLSGLTAKANFYKCGDELSNPHYISWRPIDFAKPNFHLPEFFGDIVFT
;
A
#
# COMPACT_ATOMS: atom_id res chain seq x y z
N MET A 1 4.61 5.74 6.82
CA MET A 1 3.33 5.02 6.80
C MET A 1 3.35 4.00 5.66
N ASN A 2 2.59 2.93 5.73
CA ASN A 2 2.36 1.98 4.64
C ASN A 2 0.85 1.71 4.51
N LEU A 3 0.36 1.62 3.28
CA LEU A 3 -0.98 1.15 2.97
C LEU A 3 -0.84 -0.07 2.05
N GLU A 4 -1.35 -1.20 2.49
CA GLU A 4 -1.27 -2.48 1.78
C GLU A 4 -2.68 -2.97 1.47
N PHE A 5 -2.83 -3.53 0.27
CA PHE A 5 -4.10 -4.04 -0.22
C PHE A 5 -3.85 -5.36 -0.96
N ASN A 6 -4.64 -6.39 -0.67
CA ASN A 6 -4.65 -7.60 -1.50
C ASN A 6 -5.56 -7.41 -2.74
N CYS A 7 -5.62 -8.41 -3.61
CA CYS A 7 -6.35 -8.33 -4.87
C CYS A 7 -7.87 -8.14 -4.72
N ILE A 8 -8.46 -8.42 -3.54
CA ILE A 8 -9.89 -8.20 -3.22
C ILE A 8 -10.13 -6.93 -2.38
N GLY A 9 -9.07 -6.14 -2.14
CA GLY A 9 -9.16 -4.89 -1.39
C GLY A 9 -9.17 -5.03 0.14
N THR A 10 -8.88 -6.20 0.71
CA THR A 10 -8.57 -6.28 2.15
C THR A 10 -7.39 -5.36 2.44
N THR A 11 -7.52 -4.53 3.49
CA THR A 11 -6.64 -3.38 3.71
C THR A 11 -5.88 -3.50 5.01
N LEU A 12 -4.63 -3.07 4.98
CA LEU A 12 -3.80 -2.88 6.16
C LEU A 12 -3.13 -1.50 6.07
N VAL A 13 -3.22 -0.72 7.14
CA VAL A 13 -2.57 0.59 7.24
C VAL A 13 -1.68 0.59 8.49
N GLY A 14 -0.42 0.98 8.31
CA GLY A 14 0.58 1.02 9.38
C GLY A 14 1.31 2.36 9.47
N PHE A 15 1.52 2.87 10.68
CA PHE A 15 2.31 4.07 10.97
C PHE A 15 3.47 3.75 11.90
N GLY A 16 4.59 4.47 11.77
CA GLY A 16 5.78 4.30 12.60
C GLY A 16 7.06 4.10 11.79
N PHE A 17 8.18 4.12 12.50
CA PHE A 17 9.53 3.98 11.94
C PHE A 17 9.91 2.49 11.76
N GLY A 18 10.60 2.18 10.67
CA GLY A 18 11.12 0.82 10.41
C GLY A 18 10.07 -0.23 10.03
N LYS A 19 10.48 -1.50 10.10
CA LYS A 19 9.68 -2.65 9.66
C LYS A 19 8.70 -3.16 10.72
N THR A 20 9.08 -3.13 11.99
CA THR A 20 8.37 -3.75 13.12
C THR A 20 7.84 -2.70 14.10
N GLY A 21 6.90 -3.08 14.97
CA GLY A 21 6.37 -2.18 16.00
C GLY A 21 5.53 -1.02 15.47
N ARG A 22 5.02 -1.13 14.23
CA ARG A 22 4.17 -0.12 13.61
C ARG A 22 2.79 -0.14 14.24
N GLU A 23 2.26 1.03 14.52
CA GLU A 23 0.88 1.22 14.92
C GLU A 23 -0.06 0.89 13.76
N ARG A 24 -1.12 0.12 14.02
CA ARG A 24 -2.15 -0.20 13.03
C ARG A 24 -3.30 0.78 13.13
N ALA A 25 -3.75 1.27 11.97
CA ALA A 25 -4.96 2.08 11.93
C ALA A 25 -6.18 1.21 12.31
N GLY A 26 -7.12 1.79 13.03
CA GLY A 26 -8.39 1.13 13.36
C GLY A 26 -9.36 1.09 12.18
N LEU A 27 -10.49 0.42 12.38
CA LEU A 27 -11.54 0.27 11.36
C LEU A 27 -12.07 1.63 10.90
N GLU A 28 -12.18 2.60 11.81
CA GLU A 28 -12.63 3.97 11.57
C GLU A 28 -11.77 4.73 10.55
N ILE A 29 -10.55 4.24 10.28
CA ILE A 29 -9.65 4.76 9.25
C ILE A 29 -9.71 3.88 8.01
N THR A 30 -9.57 2.56 8.14
CA THR A 30 -9.49 1.66 6.98
C THR A 30 -10.80 1.59 6.19
N GLU A 31 -11.96 1.77 6.83
CA GLU A 31 -13.26 1.75 6.16
C GLU A 31 -13.51 3.00 5.29
N LYS A 32 -12.83 4.11 5.59
CA LYS A 32 -12.95 5.35 4.80
C LYS A 32 -12.21 5.26 3.46
N ILE A 33 -11.28 4.31 3.31
CA ILE A 33 -10.57 4.09 2.05
C ILE A 33 -11.52 3.33 1.10
N GLN A 34 -11.96 4.00 0.03
CA GLN A 34 -12.81 3.36 -0.97
C GLN A 34 -11.97 2.49 -1.90
N ARG A 35 -12.51 1.34 -2.26
CA ARG A 35 -11.78 0.26 -2.93
C ARG A 35 -12.68 -0.40 -3.96
N PHE A 36 -12.17 -0.51 -5.18
CA PHE A 36 -12.85 -1.14 -6.30
C PHE A 36 -11.92 -2.17 -6.92
N SER A 37 -12.19 -3.45 -6.64
CA SER A 37 -11.47 -4.57 -7.25
C SER A 37 -12.34 -5.20 -8.34
N SER A 38 -11.71 -5.58 -9.46
CA SER A 38 -12.36 -6.37 -10.51
C SER A 38 -12.73 -7.79 -10.05
N LEU A 39 -12.18 -8.26 -8.92
CA LEU A 39 -12.44 -9.58 -8.34
C LEU A 39 -13.52 -9.56 -7.24
N GLY A 40 -14.10 -8.40 -6.94
CA GLY A 40 -15.02 -8.24 -5.82
C GLY A 40 -14.31 -8.18 -4.46
N LYS A 41 -15.06 -8.45 -3.38
CA LYS A 41 -14.60 -8.30 -1.98
C LYS A 41 -14.60 -9.58 -1.16
N ASN A 42 -15.16 -10.66 -1.72
CA ASN A 42 -15.25 -11.94 -1.02
C ASN A 42 -13.86 -12.56 -0.94
N ALA A 43 -13.60 -13.33 0.12
CA ALA A 43 -12.39 -14.13 0.21
C ALA A 43 -12.32 -15.09 -0.99
N ILE A 44 -11.12 -15.22 -1.54
CA ILE A 44 -10.83 -16.10 -2.67
C ILE A 44 -9.72 -17.04 -2.20
N ASP A 45 -9.94 -18.33 -2.33
CA ASP A 45 -8.90 -19.34 -2.07
C ASP A 45 -7.77 -19.23 -3.10
N PHE A 46 -6.60 -19.78 -2.75
CA PHE A 46 -5.49 -19.83 -3.68
C PHE A 46 -5.89 -20.53 -4.99
N GLN A 47 -5.55 -19.91 -6.11
CA GLN A 47 -5.79 -20.43 -7.46
C GLN A 47 -4.53 -20.28 -8.31
N GLU A 48 -4.24 -21.29 -9.12
CA GLU A 48 -3.17 -21.25 -10.11
C GLU A 48 -3.72 -20.93 -11.49
N GLY A 49 -2.94 -20.19 -12.28
CA GLY A 49 -3.29 -19.79 -13.64
C GLY A 49 -2.92 -18.34 -13.94
N ASP A 50 -3.31 -17.91 -15.14
CA ASP A 50 -3.11 -16.54 -15.60
C ASP A 50 -4.33 -15.68 -15.23
N PHE A 51 -4.09 -14.66 -14.42
CA PHE A 51 -5.14 -13.76 -13.95
C PHE A 51 -4.85 -12.33 -14.36
N THR A 52 -5.89 -11.64 -14.84
CA THR A 52 -5.89 -10.18 -14.99
C THR A 52 -6.85 -9.59 -13.98
N TRP A 53 -6.37 -8.64 -13.18
CA TRP A 53 -7.20 -7.92 -12.23
C TRP A 53 -6.73 -6.49 -12.07
N THR A 54 -7.65 -5.63 -11.64
CA THR A 54 -7.38 -4.23 -11.31
C THR A 54 -7.88 -3.92 -9.91
N LEU A 55 -7.20 -3.00 -9.24
CA LEU A 55 -7.61 -2.45 -7.95
C LEU A 55 -7.44 -0.94 -7.97
N THR A 56 -8.55 -0.23 -7.76
CA THR A 56 -8.59 1.23 -7.67
C THR A 56 -8.88 1.64 -6.24
N LEU A 57 -8.15 2.66 -5.77
CA LEU A 57 -8.21 3.16 -4.39
C LEU A 57 -8.57 4.65 -4.38
N ILE A 58 -9.46 5.05 -3.47
CA ILE A 58 -9.66 6.45 -3.08
C ILE A 58 -9.22 6.56 -1.64
N ILE A 59 -8.05 7.16 -1.42
CA ILE A 59 -7.42 7.30 -0.10
C ILE A 59 -7.70 8.72 0.41
N PRO A 60 -8.63 8.91 1.36
CA PRO A 60 -8.88 10.23 1.93
C PRO A 60 -7.71 10.68 2.81
N LEU A 61 -7.55 11.99 3.02
CA LEU A 61 -6.49 12.53 3.89
C LEU A 61 -6.58 12.02 5.34
N SER A 62 -7.78 11.68 5.80
CA SER A 62 -7.99 11.04 7.10
C SER A 62 -7.33 9.66 7.23
N ALA A 63 -6.96 8.99 6.12
CA ALA A 63 -6.17 7.76 6.14
C ALA A 63 -4.77 7.97 6.72
N PHE A 64 -4.26 9.20 6.67
CA PHE A 64 -2.98 9.60 7.25
C PHE A 64 -3.15 9.94 8.75
N PHE A 65 -3.79 9.04 9.51
CA PHE A 65 -4.34 9.25 10.87
C PHE A 65 -3.38 9.77 11.96
N ARG A 66 -2.06 9.80 11.69
CA ARG A 66 -1.03 10.41 12.56
C ARG A 66 -0.47 11.73 12.05
N HIS A 67 -1.06 12.27 10.99
CA HIS A 67 -0.72 13.57 10.42
C HIS A 67 -1.97 14.44 10.37
N GLN A 68 -1.79 15.74 10.46
CA GLN A 68 -2.85 16.73 10.26
C GLN A 68 -2.70 17.32 8.86
N ILE A 69 -3.22 16.60 7.86
CA ILE A 69 -3.18 17.02 6.45
C ILE A 69 -4.60 17.42 6.05
N SER A 70 -4.79 18.70 5.72
CA SER A 70 -6.07 19.23 5.24
C SER A 70 -6.12 19.45 3.74
N ASP A 71 -4.96 19.57 3.09
CA ASP A 71 -4.81 19.82 1.66
C ASP A 71 -3.50 19.20 1.17
N LEU A 72 -3.48 18.74 -0.07
CA LEU A 72 -2.27 18.25 -0.75
C LEU A 72 -1.73 19.24 -1.78
N SER A 73 -2.50 20.26 -2.16
CA SER A 73 -2.16 21.19 -3.23
C SER A 73 -0.78 21.81 -3.01
N GLY A 74 0.10 21.69 -4.01
CA GLY A 74 1.47 22.20 -3.96
C GLY A 74 2.45 21.40 -3.08
N LEU A 75 2.02 20.30 -2.44
CA LEU A 75 2.91 19.47 -1.62
C LEU A 75 3.76 18.53 -2.48
N THR A 76 4.99 18.31 -2.04
CA THR A 76 5.81 17.20 -2.50
C THR A 76 5.94 16.17 -1.38
N ALA A 77 5.46 14.95 -1.62
CA ALA A 77 5.58 13.84 -0.70
C ALA A 77 6.63 12.83 -1.19
N LYS A 78 7.23 12.08 -0.26
CA LYS A 78 8.07 10.93 -0.57
C LYS A 78 7.26 9.64 -0.49
N ALA A 79 7.21 8.87 -1.57
CA ALA A 79 6.54 7.57 -1.61
C ALA A 79 7.19 6.58 -2.58
N ASN A 80 6.77 5.32 -2.48
CA ASN A 80 7.07 4.29 -3.46
C ASN A 80 5.84 3.36 -3.58
N PHE A 81 5.74 2.60 -4.66
CA PHE A 81 4.63 1.70 -4.96
C PHE A 81 5.16 0.30 -5.22
N TYR A 82 4.44 -0.72 -4.77
CA TYR A 82 4.94 -2.09 -4.71
C TYR A 82 3.93 -3.10 -5.25
N LYS A 83 4.46 -4.22 -5.73
CA LYS A 83 3.72 -5.48 -5.92
C LYS A 83 4.47 -6.62 -5.27
N CYS A 84 3.77 -7.40 -4.45
CA CYS A 84 4.31 -8.63 -3.86
C CYS A 84 3.25 -9.74 -3.78
N GLY A 85 3.69 -10.90 -3.31
CA GLY A 85 2.89 -12.09 -3.12
C GLY A 85 3.73 -13.22 -2.54
N ASP A 86 4.10 -13.07 -1.27
CA ASP A 86 5.06 -13.92 -0.55
C ASP A 86 4.63 -15.40 -0.48
N GLU A 87 3.33 -15.66 -0.39
CA GLU A 87 2.74 -17.00 -0.30
C GLU A 87 2.19 -17.52 -1.64
N LEU A 88 2.46 -16.84 -2.76
CA LEU A 88 2.12 -17.35 -4.08
C LEU A 88 3.11 -18.44 -4.53
N SER A 89 2.72 -19.27 -5.49
CA SER A 89 3.58 -20.33 -6.05
C SER A 89 4.93 -19.81 -6.58
N ASN A 90 4.95 -18.57 -7.08
CA ASN A 90 6.16 -17.84 -7.40
C ASN A 90 6.21 -16.51 -6.64
N PRO A 91 6.86 -16.47 -5.46
CA PRO A 91 7.04 -15.25 -4.69
C PRO A 91 7.80 -14.19 -5.48
N HIS A 92 7.36 -12.94 -5.37
CA HIS A 92 7.97 -11.83 -6.12
C HIS A 92 7.86 -10.52 -5.37
N TYR A 93 8.77 -9.60 -5.69
CA TYR A 93 8.91 -8.30 -5.05
C TYR A 93 9.28 -7.26 -6.12
N ILE A 94 8.38 -6.32 -6.39
CA ILE A 94 8.53 -5.32 -7.45
C ILE A 94 8.28 -3.94 -6.86
N SER A 95 9.06 -2.94 -7.26
CA SER A 95 8.88 -1.54 -6.85
C SER A 95 8.91 -0.58 -8.04
N TRP A 96 8.24 0.57 -7.88
CA TRP A 96 8.31 1.68 -8.85
C TRP A 96 9.68 2.36 -8.82
N ARG A 97 10.13 2.78 -7.63
CA ARG A 97 11.49 3.29 -7.44
C ARG A 97 12.42 2.13 -7.06
N PRO A 98 13.59 2.00 -7.70
CA PRO A 98 14.56 0.95 -7.36
C PRO A 98 14.97 1.02 -5.89
N ILE A 99 15.13 -0.16 -5.28
CA ILE A 99 15.63 -0.31 -3.91
C ILE A 99 16.95 -1.07 -4.01
N ASP A 100 18.06 -0.39 -3.76
CA ASP A 100 19.38 -1.01 -3.71
C ASP A 100 19.65 -1.50 -2.28
N PHE A 101 19.11 -2.67 -1.97
CA PHE A 101 19.26 -3.29 -0.66
C PHE A 101 19.45 -4.81 -0.80
N ALA A 102 20.29 -5.40 0.05
CA ALA A 102 20.74 -6.79 -0.09
C ALA A 102 19.62 -7.84 -0.02
N LYS A 103 18.46 -7.49 0.55
CA LYS A 103 17.29 -8.38 0.68
C LYS A 103 16.00 -7.59 0.40
N PRO A 104 14.90 -8.23 -0.04
CA PRO A 104 13.63 -7.54 -0.22
C PRO A 104 13.17 -6.80 1.05
N ASN A 105 13.08 -5.47 0.95
CA ASN A 105 12.66 -4.62 2.06
C ASN A 105 12.01 -3.33 1.55
N PHE A 106 10.69 -3.23 1.68
CA PHE A 106 9.91 -2.05 1.23
C PHE A 106 9.82 -0.93 2.27
N HIS A 107 10.34 -1.13 3.49
CA HIS A 107 10.22 -0.17 4.59
C HIS A 107 11.50 0.69 4.72
N LEU A 108 12.02 1.16 3.58
CA LEU A 108 13.25 1.95 3.46
C LEU A 108 12.94 3.32 2.81
N PRO A 109 12.60 4.36 3.62
CA PRO A 109 12.21 5.68 3.12
C PRO A 109 13.27 6.39 2.25
N GLU A 110 14.54 6.04 2.40
CA GLU A 110 15.65 6.60 1.63
C GLU A 110 15.56 6.27 0.12
N PHE A 111 14.82 5.22 -0.25
CA PHE A 111 14.58 4.84 -1.66
C PHE A 111 13.26 5.37 -2.22
N PHE A 112 12.54 6.24 -1.49
CA PHE A 112 11.28 6.81 -1.96
C PHE A 112 11.51 7.88 -3.03
N GLY A 113 10.61 7.91 -4.00
CA GLY A 113 10.56 8.95 -5.04
C GLY A 113 9.67 10.11 -4.63
N ASP A 114 9.74 11.20 -5.41
CA ASP A 114 8.88 12.36 -5.23
C ASP A 114 7.51 12.15 -5.88
N ILE A 115 6.46 12.51 -5.14
CA ILE A 115 5.08 12.65 -5.61
C ILE A 115 4.72 14.12 -5.46
N VAL A 116 4.51 14.79 -6.58
CA VAL A 116 4.16 16.21 -6.62
C VAL A 116 2.65 16.33 -6.81
N PHE A 117 1.99 16.98 -5.86
CA PHE A 117 0.57 17.31 -5.93
C PHE A 117 0.43 18.74 -6.45
N THR A 118 -0.29 18.89 -7.57
CA THR A 118 -0.52 20.15 -8.26
C THR A 118 -1.86 20.76 -7.88
#